data_AF-A0A938G6C9-F1
#
_entry.id   AF-A0A938G6C9-F1
#
_cell.length_a   1.000
_cell.length_b   1.000
_cell.length_c   1.000
_cell.angle_alpha   90.00
_cell.angle_beta   90.00
_cell.angle_gamma   90.00
#
_symmetry.space_group_name_H-M   'P 1'
#
loop_
_entity.id
_entity.type
_entity.pdbx_description
1 polymer ?
#
loop_
_entity_poly.entity_id
_entity_poly.type
_entity_poly.pdbx_seq_one_letter_code
_entity_poly.pdbx_strand_id
1 'polypeptide(L)'
;MPLDPRTPVLIGQGQALDRNITPKEAKHPVALMADAVHAAAADAGIPLPRAIDSVRVVRLLSWKYSNAAHALAQACGVTAHEYASTPHGGNMPQTLVNTTARQIAAGEVDVVVLAGGECTRTRSAVKDAALLPWPALDNAPPATHIMEDLALLNEEETRLGIMLPIQVYPMFETALRAAAQRDITAHDRHVAELWSRFSRVAADNEFAWSR
;
A
#
# COMPACT_ATOMS: atom_id res chain seq x y z
N MET A 1 -26.10 26.61 3.75
CA MET A 1 -26.28 25.73 2.59
C MET A 1 -26.05 24.31 3.09
N PRO A 2 -26.97 23.35 2.88
CA PRO A 2 -26.74 21.97 3.29
C PRO A 2 -25.57 21.37 2.49
N LEU A 3 -24.79 20.49 3.13
CA LEU A 3 -23.77 19.69 2.45
C LEU A 3 -24.44 18.79 1.42
N ASP A 4 -23.79 18.61 0.26
CA ASP A 4 -24.24 17.66 -0.75
C ASP A 4 -24.21 16.23 -0.15
N PRO A 5 -25.32 15.46 -0.20
CA PRO A 5 -25.33 14.06 0.26
C PRO A 5 -24.30 13.15 -0.42
N ARG A 6 -23.75 13.55 -1.58
CA ARG A 6 -22.66 12.85 -2.29
C ARG A 6 -21.26 13.32 -1.89
N THR A 7 -21.13 14.18 -0.89
CA THR A 7 -19.81 14.60 -0.39
C THR A 7 -19.04 13.39 0.14
N PRO A 8 -17.89 13.02 -0.45
CA PRO A 8 -17.11 11.86 -0.01
C PRO A 8 -16.48 12.10 1.35
N VAL A 9 -16.46 11.07 2.19
CA VAL A 9 -15.87 11.11 3.53
C VAL A 9 -15.05 9.84 3.80
N LEU A 10 -13.92 9.99 4.49
CA LEU A 10 -13.22 8.87 5.10
C LEU A 10 -13.83 8.66 6.49
N ILE A 11 -14.50 7.54 6.69
CA ILE A 11 -15.24 7.28 7.94
C ILE A 11 -14.44 6.51 8.98
N GLY A 12 -13.36 5.82 8.58
CA GLY A 12 -12.50 5.09 9.50
C GLY A 12 -11.17 4.72 8.87
N GLN A 13 -10.16 4.55 9.72
CA GLN A 13 -8.82 4.15 9.34
C GLN A 13 -8.26 3.08 10.29
N GLY A 14 -7.35 2.25 9.79
CA GLY A 14 -6.74 1.21 10.59
C GLY A 14 -5.37 0.81 10.07
N GLN A 15 -4.49 0.44 11.00
CA GLN A 15 -3.16 -0.08 10.72
C GLN A 15 -2.95 -1.37 11.49
N ALA A 16 -2.18 -2.29 10.90
CA ALA A 16 -1.79 -3.54 11.54
C ALA A 16 -0.30 -3.78 11.30
N LEU A 17 0.36 -4.35 12.32
CA LEU A 17 1.78 -4.65 12.27
C LEU A 17 2.06 -5.98 12.97
N ASP A 18 2.64 -6.92 12.23
CA ASP A 18 3.17 -8.15 12.79
C ASP A 18 4.70 -8.12 12.72
N ARG A 19 5.34 -8.10 13.90
CA ARG A 19 6.81 -8.14 14.01
C ARG A 19 7.35 -9.58 14.03
N ASN A 20 6.49 -10.59 14.13
CA ASN A 20 6.91 -11.97 14.04
C ASN A 20 7.38 -12.27 12.61
N ILE A 21 8.61 -12.74 12.49
CA ILE A 21 9.21 -13.12 11.21
C ILE A 21 9.41 -14.63 11.11
N THR A 22 8.97 -15.40 12.11
CA THR A 22 8.99 -16.86 12.09
C THR A 22 8.09 -17.34 10.94
N PRO A 23 8.63 -17.98 9.89
CA PRO A 23 7.89 -18.24 8.66
C PRO A 23 6.55 -18.98 8.83
N LYS A 24 6.45 -19.87 9.84
CA LYS A 24 5.26 -20.66 10.11
C LYS A 24 4.16 -19.90 10.88
N GLU A 25 4.52 -18.80 11.54
CA GLU A 25 3.64 -18.08 12.47
C GLU A 25 3.32 -16.66 11.99
N ALA A 26 4.20 -16.08 11.18
CA ALA A 26 4.06 -14.74 10.66
C ALA A 26 2.83 -14.63 9.75
N LYS A 27 2.05 -13.56 9.97
CA LYS A 27 0.86 -13.26 9.18
C LYS A 27 1.22 -13.05 7.70
N HIS A 28 0.36 -13.55 6.83
CA HIS A 28 0.42 -13.24 5.41
C HIS A 28 -0.23 -11.88 5.11
N PRO A 29 0.06 -11.25 3.96
CA PRO A 29 -0.38 -9.88 3.70
C PRO A 29 -1.89 -9.65 3.81
N VAL A 30 -2.70 -10.58 3.29
CA VAL A 30 -4.17 -10.49 3.40
C VAL A 30 -4.68 -10.52 4.84
N ALA A 31 -4.04 -11.29 5.74
CA ALA A 31 -4.44 -11.32 7.15
C ALA A 31 -4.13 -9.99 7.83
N LEU A 32 -2.98 -9.37 7.53
CA LEU A 32 -2.66 -8.03 8.03
C LEU A 32 -3.63 -6.97 7.50
N MET A 33 -3.98 -7.04 6.22
CA MET A 33 -4.99 -6.15 5.65
C MET A 33 -6.35 -6.34 6.32
N ALA A 34 -6.75 -7.58 6.62
CA ALA A 34 -8.01 -7.86 7.31
C ALA A 34 -8.02 -7.26 8.73
N ASP A 35 -6.93 -7.40 9.50
CA ASP A 35 -6.80 -6.75 10.81
C ASP A 35 -6.95 -5.22 10.69
N ALA A 36 -6.31 -4.61 9.69
CA ALA A 36 -6.39 -3.17 9.44
C ALA A 36 -7.81 -2.73 9.04
N VAL A 37 -8.52 -3.52 8.23
CA VAL A 37 -9.93 -3.24 7.86
C VAL A 37 -10.85 -3.36 9.07
N HIS A 38 -10.64 -4.35 9.94
CA HIS A 38 -11.41 -4.47 11.18
C HIS A 38 -11.12 -3.32 12.14
N ALA A 39 -9.87 -2.87 12.25
CA ALA A 39 -9.51 -1.68 13.00
C ALA A 39 -10.18 -0.41 12.42
N ALA A 40 -10.23 -0.28 11.09
CA ALA A 40 -10.91 0.85 10.44
C ALA A 40 -12.42 0.86 10.69
N ALA A 41 -13.08 -0.30 10.70
CA ALA A 41 -14.49 -0.40 11.07
C ALA A 41 -14.72 -0.02 12.54
N ALA A 42 -13.83 -0.45 13.44
CA ALA A 42 -13.88 -0.08 14.85
C ALA A 42 -13.69 1.43 15.08
N ASP A 43 -12.72 2.06 14.38
CA ASP A 43 -12.48 3.51 14.40
C ASP A 43 -13.72 4.29 13.90
N ALA A 44 -14.38 3.79 12.86
CA ALA A 44 -15.63 4.35 12.35
C ALA A 44 -16.84 4.15 13.28
N GLY A 45 -16.73 3.28 14.30
CA GLY A 45 -17.85 2.94 15.18
C GLY A 45 -18.98 2.18 14.49
N ILE A 46 -18.69 1.46 13.40
CA ILE A 46 -19.68 0.69 12.62
C ILE A 46 -19.28 -0.78 12.52
N PRO A 47 -20.25 -1.71 12.40
CA PRO A 47 -19.93 -3.04 11.91
C PRO A 47 -19.47 -2.96 10.44
N LEU A 48 -18.56 -3.84 10.05
CA LEU A 48 -18.18 -3.96 8.64
C LEU A 48 -19.40 -4.42 7.83
N PRO A 49 -19.84 -3.68 6.79
CA PRO A 49 -21.00 -4.07 6.01
C PRO A 49 -20.77 -5.40 5.28
N ARG A 50 -21.78 -6.26 5.23
CA ARG A 50 -21.69 -7.57 4.56
C ARG A 50 -21.54 -7.45 3.05
N ALA A 51 -22.10 -6.40 2.45
CA ALA A 51 -22.01 -6.11 1.03
C ALA A 51 -21.61 -4.64 0.85
N ILE A 52 -20.64 -4.39 -0.03
CA ILE A 52 -20.12 -3.06 -0.37
C ILE A 52 -19.91 -2.96 -1.88
N ASP A 53 -19.61 -1.78 -2.40
CA ASP A 53 -19.45 -1.61 -3.84
C ASP A 53 -18.10 -2.15 -4.34
N SER A 54 -17.02 -1.86 -3.62
CA SER A 54 -15.67 -2.22 -4.08
C SER A 54 -14.69 -2.48 -2.95
N VAL A 55 -13.84 -3.48 -3.13
CA VAL A 55 -12.59 -3.66 -2.36
C VAL A 55 -11.43 -3.37 -3.30
N ARG A 56 -10.56 -2.45 -2.90
CA ARG A 56 -9.46 -1.95 -3.72
C ARG A 56 -8.14 -2.14 -2.99
N VAL A 57 -7.27 -2.96 -3.56
CA VAL A 57 -5.99 -3.31 -2.93
C VAL A 57 -4.84 -2.74 -3.74
N VAL A 58 -3.93 -2.03 -3.07
CA VAL A 58 -2.65 -1.63 -3.65
C VAL A 58 -1.83 -2.88 -3.94
N ARG A 59 -1.29 -2.99 -5.16
CA ARG A 59 -0.55 -4.18 -5.60
C ARG A 59 0.64 -4.48 -4.68
N LEU A 60 0.68 -5.72 -4.20
CA LEU A 60 1.68 -6.22 -3.26
C LEU A 60 2.94 -6.71 -3.97
N LEU A 61 4.07 -6.75 -3.24
CA LEU A 61 5.34 -7.31 -3.71
C LEU A 61 5.71 -8.62 -2.99
N SER A 62 5.31 -8.77 -1.73
CA SER A 62 5.66 -9.94 -0.88
C SER A 62 5.08 -11.26 -1.35
N TRP A 63 3.90 -11.25 -1.97
CA TRP A 63 3.17 -12.47 -2.29
C TRP A 63 2.28 -12.30 -3.52
N LYS A 64 2.13 -13.38 -4.28
CA LYS A 64 1.29 -13.40 -5.49
C LYS A 64 -0.07 -14.02 -5.15
N TYR A 65 -1.10 -13.18 -5.21
CA TYR A 65 -2.50 -13.61 -5.18
C TYR A 65 -3.09 -13.54 -6.58
N SER A 66 -4.00 -14.44 -6.92
CA SER A 66 -4.81 -14.33 -8.14
C SER A 66 -5.64 -13.05 -8.14
N ASN A 67 -6.21 -12.71 -6.99
CA ASN A 67 -6.87 -11.42 -6.72
C ASN A 67 -6.84 -11.13 -5.22
N ALA A 68 -5.99 -10.18 -4.81
CA ALA A 68 -5.80 -9.83 -3.39
C ALA A 68 -7.02 -9.12 -2.79
N ALA A 69 -7.77 -8.35 -3.58
CA ALA A 69 -9.00 -7.69 -3.13
C ALA A 69 -10.09 -8.70 -2.82
N HIS A 70 -10.27 -9.72 -3.68
CA HIS A 70 -11.18 -10.82 -3.41
C HIS A 70 -10.76 -11.63 -2.17
N ALA A 71 -9.45 -11.92 -2.04
CA ALA A 71 -8.91 -12.60 -0.87
C ALA A 71 -9.20 -11.84 0.45
N LEU A 72 -9.02 -10.52 0.43
CA LEU A 72 -9.32 -9.64 1.56
C LEU A 72 -10.81 -9.65 1.90
N ALA A 73 -11.68 -9.55 0.89
CA ALA A 73 -13.12 -9.61 1.09
C ALA A 73 -13.55 -10.90 1.78
N GLN A 74 -13.04 -12.05 1.33
CA GLN A 74 -13.28 -13.35 1.97
C GLN A 74 -12.78 -13.39 3.42
N ALA A 75 -11.58 -12.89 3.68
CA ALA A 75 -11.00 -12.85 5.03
C ALA A 75 -11.84 -11.98 5.99
N CYS A 76 -12.45 -10.91 5.48
CA CYS A 76 -13.32 -10.01 6.25
C CYS A 76 -14.78 -10.45 6.31
N GLY A 77 -15.18 -11.50 5.57
CA GLY A 77 -16.58 -11.93 5.47
C GLY A 77 -17.48 -10.93 4.72
N VAL A 78 -16.92 -10.23 3.74
CA VAL A 78 -17.59 -9.20 2.93
C VAL A 78 -17.70 -9.66 1.48
N THR A 79 -18.80 -9.32 0.82
CA THR A 79 -18.94 -9.40 -0.64
C THR A 79 -18.86 -8.01 -1.25
N ALA A 80 -18.27 -7.90 -2.44
CA ALA A 80 -18.24 -6.66 -3.20
C ALA A 80 -18.69 -6.86 -4.65
N HIS A 81 -19.23 -5.81 -5.26
CA HIS A 81 -19.53 -5.80 -6.70
C HIS A 81 -18.24 -5.78 -7.54
N GLU A 82 -17.18 -5.16 -7.02
CA GLU A 82 -15.88 -5.05 -7.66
C GLU A 82 -14.73 -5.45 -6.72
N TYR A 83 -13.76 -6.19 -7.26
CA TYR A 83 -12.50 -6.51 -6.59
C TYR A 83 -11.34 -6.00 -7.44
N ALA A 84 -10.70 -4.91 -7.00
CA ALA A 84 -9.81 -4.15 -7.86
C ALA A 84 -8.38 -4.04 -7.31
N SER A 85 -7.42 -3.92 -8.23
CA SER A 85 -6.00 -3.75 -7.94
C SER A 85 -5.41 -2.55 -8.67
N THR A 86 -4.44 -1.90 -8.04
CA THR A 86 -3.63 -0.86 -8.68
C THR A 86 -2.47 -1.47 -9.49
N PRO A 87 -1.80 -0.66 -10.31
CA PRO A 87 -0.40 -0.90 -10.70
C PRO A 87 0.57 -0.80 -9.50
N HIS A 88 1.86 -1.01 -9.75
CA HIS A 88 2.90 -0.71 -8.76
C HIS A 88 3.09 0.81 -8.62
N GLY A 89 3.31 1.30 -7.40
CA GLY A 89 3.69 2.69 -7.17
C GLY A 89 3.40 3.18 -5.76
N GLY A 90 4.33 3.96 -5.18
CA GLY A 90 4.15 4.56 -3.86
C GLY A 90 3.04 5.62 -3.79
N ASN A 91 2.63 6.15 -4.93
CA ASN A 91 1.53 7.10 -5.07
C ASN A 91 0.14 6.43 -5.06
N MET A 92 0.07 5.12 -5.28
CA MET A 92 -1.20 4.40 -5.49
C MET A 92 -2.20 4.50 -4.32
N PRO A 93 -1.81 4.46 -3.03
CA PRO A 93 -2.76 4.67 -1.94
C PRO A 93 -3.51 6.01 -2.04
N GLN A 94 -2.81 7.11 -2.35
CA GLN A 94 -3.46 8.41 -2.50
C GLN A 94 -4.28 8.49 -3.79
N THR A 95 -3.83 7.84 -4.87
CA THR A 95 -4.61 7.77 -6.10
C THR A 95 -5.94 7.04 -5.87
N LEU A 96 -5.95 5.95 -5.10
CA LEU A 96 -7.17 5.24 -4.71
C LEU A 96 -8.14 6.17 -3.97
N VAL A 97 -7.66 6.91 -2.98
CA VAL A 97 -8.47 7.88 -2.23
C VAL A 97 -9.10 8.90 -3.19
N ASN A 98 -8.29 9.51 -4.05
CA ASN A 98 -8.74 10.56 -4.97
C ASN A 98 -9.76 10.04 -6.00
N THR A 99 -9.48 8.89 -6.62
CA THR A 99 -10.39 8.28 -7.60
C THR A 99 -11.69 7.88 -6.93
N THR A 100 -11.63 7.22 -5.78
CA THR A 100 -12.83 6.76 -5.05
C THR A 100 -13.69 7.92 -4.60
N ALA A 101 -13.09 9.00 -4.08
CA ALA A 101 -13.81 10.21 -3.69
C ALA A 101 -14.57 10.84 -4.87
N ARG A 102 -13.99 10.84 -6.08
CA ARG A 102 -14.67 11.32 -7.30
C ARG A 102 -15.84 10.43 -7.69
N GLN A 103 -15.69 9.11 -7.58
CA GLN A 103 -16.75 8.16 -7.90
C GLN A 103 -17.92 8.24 -6.91
N ILE A 104 -17.62 8.45 -5.62
CA ILE A 104 -18.65 8.79 -4.64
C ILE A 104 -19.33 10.10 -5.02
N ALA A 105 -18.58 11.19 -5.26
CA ALA A 105 -19.18 12.46 -5.66
C ALA A 105 -20.06 12.34 -6.94
N ALA A 106 -19.71 11.45 -7.86
CA ALA A 106 -20.45 11.19 -9.10
C ALA A 106 -21.66 10.25 -8.96
N GLY A 107 -21.86 9.61 -7.80
CA GLY A 107 -22.97 8.66 -7.62
C GLY A 107 -22.68 7.23 -8.10
N GLU A 108 -21.42 6.88 -8.35
CA GLU A 108 -21.03 5.58 -8.92
C GLU A 108 -20.85 4.48 -7.88
N VAL A 109 -20.40 4.85 -6.67
CA VAL A 109 -20.17 3.93 -5.54
C VAL A 109 -20.53 4.64 -4.22
N ASP A 110 -20.92 3.88 -3.20
CA ASP A 110 -21.35 4.40 -1.91
C ASP A 110 -20.38 4.01 -0.78
N VAL A 111 -19.97 2.75 -0.74
CA VAL A 111 -19.09 2.21 0.30
C VAL A 111 -17.96 1.42 -0.35
N VAL A 112 -16.72 1.83 -0.06
CA VAL A 112 -15.51 1.24 -0.65
C VAL A 112 -14.46 1.01 0.43
N VAL A 113 -13.84 -0.16 0.42
CA VAL A 113 -12.67 -0.47 1.25
C VAL A 113 -11.40 -0.26 0.42
N LEU A 114 -10.50 0.59 0.92
CA LEU A 114 -9.16 0.79 0.37
C LEU A 114 -8.16 0.13 1.31
N ALA A 115 -7.30 -0.74 0.78
CA ALA A 115 -6.33 -1.46 1.57
C ALA A 115 -4.99 -1.64 0.85
N GLY A 116 -3.97 -1.94 1.63
CA GLY A 116 -2.66 -2.33 1.17
C GLY A 116 -1.93 -3.02 2.32
N GLY A 117 -1.05 -3.96 2.00
CA GLY A 117 -0.32 -4.71 2.99
C GLY A 117 0.90 -5.35 2.38
N GLU A 118 1.95 -5.51 3.17
CA GLU A 118 3.22 -6.02 2.68
C GLU A 118 3.94 -6.78 3.79
N CYS A 119 4.44 -7.97 3.46
CA CYS A 119 5.19 -8.82 4.38
C CYS A 119 6.63 -9.06 3.89
N THR A 120 7.27 -8.02 3.30
CA THR A 120 8.59 -8.17 2.66
C THR A 120 9.60 -8.77 3.62
N ARG A 121 9.66 -8.33 4.88
CA ARG A 121 10.68 -8.80 5.83
C ARG A 121 10.56 -10.31 6.09
N THR A 122 9.35 -10.82 6.32
CA THR A 122 9.11 -12.26 6.48
C THR A 122 9.39 -13.00 5.18
N ARG A 123 8.96 -12.45 4.03
CA ARG A 123 9.22 -13.07 2.72
C ARG A 123 10.70 -13.20 2.42
N SER A 124 11.49 -12.18 2.75
CA SER A 124 12.94 -12.14 2.55
C SER A 124 13.72 -12.99 3.55
N ALA A 125 13.11 -13.41 4.67
CA ALA A 125 13.74 -14.30 5.65
C ALA A 125 13.89 -15.75 5.14
N VAL A 126 13.15 -16.12 4.09
CA VAL A 126 13.24 -17.43 3.44
C VAL A 126 13.70 -17.31 1.99
N LYS A 127 14.58 -18.21 1.56
CA LYS A 127 14.98 -18.30 0.14
C LYS A 127 13.84 -18.88 -0.70
N ASP A 128 13.27 -19.98 -0.23
CA ASP A 128 12.15 -20.67 -0.88
C ASP A 128 10.81 -20.16 -0.32
N ALA A 129 9.95 -19.63 -1.20
CA ALA A 129 8.61 -19.18 -0.84
C ALA A 129 7.71 -20.33 -0.37
N ALA A 130 7.96 -21.57 -0.82
CA ALA A 130 7.16 -22.73 -0.43
C ALA A 130 7.24 -23.05 1.07
N LEU A 131 8.21 -22.48 1.79
CA LEU A 131 8.34 -22.59 3.25
C LEU A 131 7.35 -21.70 4.01
N LEU A 132 6.70 -20.75 3.35
CA LEU A 132 5.66 -19.91 3.94
C LEU A 132 4.31 -20.61 3.75
N PRO A 133 3.56 -20.90 4.83
CA PRO A 133 2.23 -21.50 4.75
C PRO A 133 1.18 -20.46 4.34
N TRP A 134 1.52 -19.56 3.42
CA TRP A 134 0.66 -18.47 2.99
C TRP A 134 -0.26 -18.97 1.87
N PRO A 135 -1.55 -18.60 1.90
CA PRO A 135 -2.51 -19.14 0.96
C PRO A 135 -2.21 -18.66 -0.47
N ALA A 136 -2.31 -19.59 -1.42
CA ALA A 136 -2.57 -19.30 -2.82
C ALA A 136 -4.07 -19.50 -3.05
N LEU A 137 -4.81 -18.44 -3.38
CA LEU A 137 -6.22 -18.55 -3.69
C LEU A 137 -6.36 -18.84 -5.19
N ASP A 138 -6.52 -20.12 -5.52
CA ASP A 138 -6.41 -20.62 -6.89
C ASP A 138 -7.70 -20.52 -7.72
N ASN A 139 -8.78 -19.92 -7.19
CA ASN A 139 -10.07 -19.77 -7.88
C ASN A 139 -10.72 -18.39 -7.67
N ALA A 140 -9.93 -17.32 -7.66
CA ALA A 140 -10.47 -15.96 -7.53
C ALA A 140 -10.91 -15.39 -8.90
N PRO A 141 -11.95 -14.52 -8.95
CA PRO A 141 -12.26 -13.77 -10.16
C PRO A 141 -11.06 -12.88 -10.54
N PRO A 142 -10.86 -12.56 -11.83
CA PRO A 142 -9.82 -11.64 -12.26
C PRO A 142 -10.01 -10.28 -11.57
N ALA A 143 -8.91 -9.63 -11.18
CA ALA A 143 -8.97 -8.31 -10.57
C ALA A 143 -9.32 -7.26 -11.63
N THR A 144 -10.19 -6.30 -11.28
CA THR A 144 -10.35 -5.09 -12.08
C THR A 144 -9.10 -4.22 -11.94
N HIS A 145 -8.54 -3.78 -13.06
CA HIS A 145 -7.40 -2.86 -13.05
C HIS A 145 -7.90 -1.43 -13.00
N ILE A 146 -7.65 -0.74 -11.89
CA ILE A 146 -8.18 0.63 -11.65
C ILE A 146 -7.51 1.64 -12.58
N MET A 147 -6.29 1.35 -13.01
CA MET A 147 -5.48 2.21 -13.86
C MET A 147 -4.58 1.36 -14.77
N GLU A 148 -4.15 1.98 -15.86
CA GLU A 148 -3.12 1.41 -16.73
C GLU A 148 -1.77 1.33 -16.01
N ASP A 149 -1.05 0.23 -16.23
CA ASP A 149 0.32 0.05 -15.75
C ASP A 149 1.25 0.89 -16.62
N LEU A 150 2.03 1.77 -16.00
CA LEU A 150 3.01 2.59 -16.70
C LEU A 150 4.38 1.93 -16.64
N ALA A 151 5.11 2.01 -17.75
CA ALA A 151 6.49 1.57 -17.77
C ALA A 151 7.30 2.35 -16.71
N LEU A 152 7.88 1.62 -15.76
CA LEU A 152 8.69 2.22 -14.69
C LEU A 152 10.06 2.67 -15.18
N LEU A 153 10.52 2.13 -16.31
CA LEU A 153 11.84 2.35 -16.90
C LEU A 153 11.69 2.59 -18.40
N ASN A 154 12.51 3.47 -18.96
CA ASN A 154 12.65 3.61 -20.39
C ASN A 154 13.73 2.68 -20.97
N GLU A 155 13.82 2.62 -22.30
CA GLU A 155 14.75 1.74 -23.01
C GLU A 155 16.21 2.05 -22.70
N GLU A 156 16.56 3.33 -22.56
CA GLU A 156 17.94 3.76 -22.30
C GLU A 156 18.38 3.44 -20.86
N GLU A 157 17.51 3.64 -19.88
CA GLU A 157 17.72 3.25 -18.49
C GLU A 157 17.99 1.74 -18.39
N THR A 158 17.17 0.94 -19.09
CA THR A 158 17.33 -0.52 -19.16
C THR A 158 18.66 -0.89 -19.82
N ARG A 159 19.00 -0.27 -20.96
CA ARG A 159 20.25 -0.51 -21.69
C ARG A 159 21.49 -0.19 -20.86
N LEU A 160 21.41 0.84 -20.01
CA LEU A 160 22.49 1.28 -19.12
C LEU A 160 22.51 0.54 -17.77
N GLY A 161 21.54 -0.35 -17.52
CA GLY A 161 21.44 -1.10 -16.27
C GLY A 161 21.00 -0.24 -15.07
N ILE A 162 20.35 0.89 -15.31
CA ILE A 162 19.77 1.78 -14.30
C ILE A 162 18.33 1.32 -14.08
N MET A 163 18.11 0.40 -13.15
CA MET A 163 16.81 -0.27 -12.98
C MET A 163 16.23 -0.13 -11.59
N LEU A 164 17.08 -0.14 -10.56
CA LEU A 164 16.65 -0.14 -9.17
C LEU A 164 16.56 1.28 -8.62
N PRO A 165 15.64 1.55 -7.68
CA PRO A 165 15.57 2.84 -7.02
C PRO A 165 16.87 3.31 -6.39
N ILE A 166 17.71 2.38 -5.89
CA ILE A 166 19.03 2.68 -5.33
C ILE A 166 20.04 3.22 -6.36
N GLN A 167 19.78 3.00 -7.65
CA GLN A 167 20.58 3.55 -8.75
C GLN A 167 20.02 4.90 -9.21
N VAL A 168 18.69 5.05 -9.24
CA VAL A 168 18.00 6.24 -9.75
C VAL A 168 17.99 7.40 -8.75
N TYR A 169 17.57 7.16 -7.50
CA TYR A 169 17.39 8.25 -6.53
C TYR A 169 18.68 9.05 -6.21
N PRO A 170 19.88 8.45 -6.13
CA PRO A 170 21.11 9.22 -5.94
C PRO A 170 21.42 10.20 -7.10
N MET A 171 20.96 9.91 -8.32
CA MET A 171 21.10 10.81 -9.46
C MET A 171 20.22 12.05 -9.26
N PHE A 172 18.98 11.87 -8.79
CA PHE A 172 18.10 12.98 -8.43
C PHE A 172 18.70 13.80 -7.28
N GLU A 173 19.25 13.15 -6.26
CA GLU A 173 19.87 13.85 -5.13
C GLU A 173 21.08 14.68 -5.56
N THR A 174 21.90 14.15 -6.49
CA THR A 174 23.01 14.91 -7.09
C THR A 174 22.52 16.15 -7.84
N ALA A 175 21.44 16.03 -8.60
CA ALA A 175 20.84 17.17 -9.31
C ALA A 175 20.25 18.20 -8.33
N LEU A 176 19.55 17.76 -7.28
CA LEU A 176 19.01 18.62 -6.23
C LEU A 176 20.12 19.37 -5.49
N ARG A 177 21.24 18.71 -5.18
CA ARG A 177 22.43 19.34 -4.59
C ARG A 177 22.97 20.46 -5.47
N ALA A 178 23.15 20.17 -6.76
CA ALA A 178 23.68 21.13 -7.73
C ALA A 178 22.74 22.34 -7.89
N ALA A 179 21.43 22.11 -8.01
CA ALA A 179 20.42 23.16 -8.10
C ALA A 179 20.37 24.03 -6.83
N ALA A 180 20.56 23.42 -5.65
CA ALA A 180 20.63 24.13 -4.38
C ALA A 180 22.01 24.79 -4.11
N GLN A 181 22.97 24.65 -5.03
CA GLN A 181 24.34 25.18 -4.92
C GLN A 181 25.06 24.79 -3.62
N ARG A 182 24.81 23.57 -3.11
CA ARG A 182 25.45 23.06 -1.90
C ARG A 182 26.74 22.32 -2.23
N ASP A 183 27.78 22.56 -1.44
CA ASP A 183 28.91 21.64 -1.37
C ASP A 183 28.46 20.29 -0.77
N ILE A 184 29.36 19.30 -0.84
CA ILE A 184 29.06 17.93 -0.41
C ILE A 184 28.72 17.90 1.09
N THR A 185 29.57 18.49 1.93
CA THR A 185 29.41 18.46 3.39
C THR A 185 28.14 19.17 3.86
N ALA A 186 27.77 20.29 3.23
CA ALA A 186 26.55 21.02 3.51
C ALA A 186 25.31 20.22 3.09
N HIS A 187 25.39 19.52 1.96
CA HIS A 187 24.29 18.68 1.49
C HIS A 187 24.10 17.42 2.33
N ASP A 188 25.19 16.73 2.69
CA ASP A 188 25.14 15.58 3.59
C ASP A 188 24.51 15.95 4.93
N ARG A 189 24.88 17.11 5.48
CA ARG A 189 24.27 17.64 6.70
C ARG A 189 22.78 17.90 6.52
N HIS A 190 22.38 18.52 5.41
CA HIS A 190 20.98 18.79 5.11
C HIS A 190 20.13 17.50 5.06
N VAL A 191 20.63 16.48 4.36
CA VAL A 191 19.97 15.17 4.25
C VAL A 191 19.94 14.47 5.61
N ALA A 192 21.06 14.48 6.35
CA ALA A 192 21.12 13.87 7.69
C ALA A 192 20.17 14.53 8.68
N GLU A 193 20.06 15.85 8.69
CA GLU A 193 19.11 16.59 9.52
C GLU A 193 17.67 16.28 9.15
N LEU A 194 17.36 16.13 7.85
CA LEU A 194 16.05 15.70 7.38
C LEU A 194 15.71 14.31 7.93
N TRP A 195 16.57 13.32 7.71
CA TRP A 195 16.36 11.94 8.18
C TRP A 195 16.34 11.84 9.72
N SER A 196 17.10 12.66 10.43
CA SER A 196 17.05 12.73 11.90
C SER A 196 15.66 13.13 12.41
N ARG A 197 14.98 14.06 11.73
CA ARG A 197 13.61 14.45 12.09
C ARG A 197 12.61 13.33 11.81
N PHE A 198 12.75 12.62 10.68
CA PHE A 198 11.91 11.43 10.39
C PHE A 198 12.13 10.32 11.43
N SER A 199 13.39 10.01 11.77
CA SER A 199 13.73 8.99 12.77
C SER A 199 13.14 9.32 14.14
N ARG A 200 13.13 10.61 14.53
CA ARG A 200 12.51 11.04 15.79
C ARG A 200 11.01 10.76 15.84
N VAL A 201 10.30 10.95 14.73
CA VAL A 201 8.87 10.61 14.63
C VAL A 201 8.66 9.10 14.67
N ALA A 202 9.52 8.33 13.99
CA ALA A 202 9.42 6.88 13.95
C ALA A 202 9.66 6.21 15.32
N ALA A 203 10.57 6.77 16.14
CA ALA A 203 10.91 6.23 17.46
C ALA A 203 9.70 6.07 18.40
N ASP A 204 8.77 7.03 18.36
CA ASP A 204 7.57 7.03 19.19
C ASP A 204 6.35 6.43 18.48
N ASN A 205 6.47 6.06 17.19
CA ASN A 205 5.36 5.52 16.42
C ASN A 205 5.18 4.02 16.69
N GLU A 206 4.00 3.65 17.17
CA GLU A 206 3.73 2.25 17.50
C GLU A 206 3.78 1.31 16.28
N PHE A 207 3.48 1.83 15.09
CA PHE A 207 3.51 1.14 13.81
C PHE A 207 4.86 1.24 13.09
N ALA A 208 5.85 1.94 13.65
CA ALA A 208 7.19 1.89 13.08
C ALA A 208 7.82 0.50 13.31
N TRP A 209 8.39 -0.05 12.24
CA TRP A 209 9.03 -1.36 12.29
C TRP A 209 10.25 -1.36 13.22
N SER A 210 11.17 -0.44 12.93
CA SER A 210 12.31 -0.08 13.78
C SER A 210 11.98 1.24 14.43
N ARG A 211 12.01 1.25 15.77
CA ARG A 211 11.86 2.45 16.59
C ARG A 211 13.23 2.90 17.04
#